data_AF-A0A1F8XPA2-F1
#
_entry.id   AF-A0A1F8XPA2-F1
#
_cell.length_a   1.000
_cell.length_b   1.000
_cell.length_c   1.000
_cell.angle_alpha   90.00
_cell.angle_beta   90.00
_cell.angle_gamma   90.00
#
_symmetry.space_group_name_H-M   'P 1'
#
loop_
_entity.id
_entity.type
_entity.pdbx_description
1 polymer ?
#
loop_
_entity_poly.entity_id
_entity_poly.type
_entity_poly.pdbx_seq_one_letter_code
_entity_poly.pdbx_strand_id
1 'polypeptide(L)' 'MGNIKAGDDIFFTATMAEVLEKQGHFEDALMIYKILADTTPWDQTLSYKIERLKGLAERKRKSPAKGGA' A
#
# COMPACT_ATOMS: atom_id res chain seq x y z
N MET A 1 3.31 17.77 19.61
CA MET A 1 2.71 16.66 18.85
C MET A 1 3.26 16.72 17.42
N GLY A 2 3.79 15.61 16.89
CA GLY A 2 3.98 15.40 15.45
C GLY A 2 5.27 15.91 14.80
N ASN A 3 6.44 15.47 15.26
CA ASN A 3 7.65 15.53 14.42
C ASN A 3 7.66 14.30 13.49
N ILE A 4 7.04 14.43 12.32
CA ILE A 4 7.23 13.46 11.21
C ILE A 4 8.14 14.13 10.19
N LYS A 5 9.45 14.08 10.43
CA LYS A 5 10.45 14.23 9.37
C LYS A 5 10.53 12.88 8.65
N ALA A 6 9.68 12.69 7.65
CA ALA A 6 9.98 11.78 6.54
C ALA A 6 10.32 12.69 5.36
N GLY A 7 11.48 12.47 4.72
CA GLY A 7 12.15 13.43 3.81
C GLY A 7 11.25 14.15 2.81
N ASP A 8 11.56 15.44 2.64
CA ASP A 8 10.84 16.52 1.97
C ASP A 8 10.32 16.34 0.52
N ASP A 9 10.38 15.17 -0.13
CA ASP A 9 10.08 15.06 -1.59
C ASP A 9 9.15 13.92 -2.03
N ILE A 10 8.55 13.15 -1.11
CA ILE A 10 7.60 12.08 -1.49
C ILE A 10 6.18 12.50 -1.13
N PHE A 11 5.46 13.04 -2.13
CA PHE A 11 4.00 13.16 -2.04
C PHE A 11 3.40 11.75 -2.03
N PHE A 12 2.97 11.30 -0.86
CA PHE A 12 2.16 10.09 -0.71
C PHE A 12 0.79 10.34 -1.36
N THR A 13 0.65 9.93 -2.61
CA THR A 13 -0.59 10.09 -3.39
C THR A 13 -1.24 8.75 -3.65
N ALA A 14 -2.55 8.76 -3.84
CA ALA A 14 -3.29 7.59 -4.28
C ALA A 14 -2.71 7.02 -5.59
N THR A 15 -2.26 7.89 -6.49
CA THR A 15 -1.63 7.51 -7.76
C THR A 15 -0.35 6.68 -7.55
N MET A 16 0.53 7.08 -6.63
CA MET A 16 1.75 6.31 -6.34
C MET A 16 1.41 4.92 -5.79
N ALA A 17 0.43 4.84 -4.90
CA ALA A 17 -0.02 3.58 -4.34
C ALA A 17 -0.62 2.65 -5.40
N GLU A 18 -1.35 3.18 -6.39
CA GLU A 18 -1.87 2.42 -7.53
C GLU A 18 -0.77 1.90 -8.46
N VAL A 19 0.27 2.69 -8.70
CA VAL A 19 1.42 2.27 -9.51
C VAL A 19 2.15 1.10 -8.84
N LEU A 20 2.44 1.23 -7.55
CA LEU A 20 3.08 0.17 -6.76
C LEU A 20 2.24 -1.10 -6.72
N GLU A 21 0.92 -0.98 -6.57
CA GLU A 21 -0.01 -2.10 -6.63
C GLU A 21 0.08 -2.82 -8.00
N LYS A 22 0.05 -2.09 -9.11
CA LYS A 22 0.14 -2.66 -10.47
C LYS A 22 1.47 -3.37 -10.72
N GLN A 23 2.54 -2.89 -10.11
CA GLN A 23 3.86 -3.52 -10.18
C GLN A 23 4.01 -4.72 -9.22
N GLY A 24 3.01 -4.99 -8.38
CA GLY A 24 3.04 -6.07 -7.40
C GLY A 24 3.82 -5.74 -6.13
N HIS A 25 4.17 -4.47 -5.91
CA HIS A 25 4.74 -3.92 -4.69
C HIS A 25 3.63 -3.66 -3.66
N PHE A 26 2.95 -4.72 -3.24
CA PHE A 26 1.77 -4.62 -2.39
C PHE A 26 2.07 -4.10 -0.97
N GLU A 27 3.26 -4.36 -0.44
CA GLU A 27 3.68 -3.89 0.89
C GLU A 27 3.90 -2.37 0.89
N ASP A 28 4.58 -1.85 -0.13
CA ASP A 28 4.82 -0.41 -0.30
C ASP A 28 3.50 0.32 -0.57
N ALA A 29 2.65 -0.21 -1.45
CA ALA A 29 1.32 0.33 -1.71
C ALA A 29 0.47 0.39 -0.43
N LEU A 30 0.50 -0.67 0.38
CA LEU A 30 -0.23 -0.75 1.65
C LEU A 30 0.23 0.32 2.64
N MET A 31 1.53 0.61 2.71
CA MET A 31 2.06 1.67 3.57
C MET A 31 1.50 3.04 3.15
N ILE A 32 1.52 3.35 1.85
CA ILE A 32 1.00 4.63 1.34
C ILE A 32 -0.51 4.76 1.62
N TYR A 33 -1.30 3.70 1.37
CA TYR A 33 -2.73 3.75 1.64
C TYR A 33 -3.06 3.91 3.12
N LYS A 34 -2.24 3.39 4.05
CA LYS A 34 -2.41 3.64 5.49
C LYS A 34 -2.17 5.10 5.85
N ILE A 35 -1.10 5.70 5.33
CA ILE A 35 -0.80 7.13 5.54
C ILE A 35 -1.95 8.00 4.99
N LEU A 36 -2.44 7.67 3.80
CA LEU A 36 -3.60 8.36 3.22
C LEU A 36 -4.85 8.18 4.09
N ALA A 37 -5.15 6.97 4.55
CA ALA A 37 -6.33 6.72 5.39
C ALA A 37 -6.27 7.47 6.73
N ASP A 38 -5.08 7.61 7.31
CA ASP A 38 -4.88 8.39 8.54
C ASP A 38 -5.15 9.90 8.33
N THR A 39 -4.91 10.41 7.11
CA THR A 39 -5.13 11.83 6.76
C THR A 39 -6.52 12.12 6.19
N THR A 40 -7.17 11.13 5.57
CA THR A 40 -8.53 11.23 5.01
C THR A 40 -9.41 10.07 5.50
N PRO A 41 -9.73 9.99 6.80
CA PRO A 41 -10.46 8.86 7.39
C PRO A 41 -11.90 8.71 6.89
N TRP A 42 -12.46 9.75 6.25
CA TRP A 42 -13.78 9.69 5.62
C TRP A 42 -13.77 8.96 4.27
N ASP A 43 -12.61 8.74 3.67
CA ASP A 43 -12.50 8.04 2.38
C ASP A 43 -12.48 6.52 2.59
N GLN A 44 -13.67 5.94 2.54
CA GLN A 44 -13.88 4.49 2.66
C GLN A 44 -13.18 3.68 1.55
N THR A 45 -12.83 4.31 0.42
CA THR A 45 -12.14 3.61 -0.68
C THR A 45 -10.72 3.19 -0.27
N LEU A 46 -10.06 3.98 0.57
CA LEU A 46 -8.73 3.67 1.09
C LEU A 46 -8.76 2.45 2.01
N SER A 47 -9.76 2.36 2.90
CA SER A 47 -9.96 1.20 3.77
C SER A 47 -10.18 -0.09 2.96
N TYR A 48 -11.00 -0.01 1.90
CA TYR A 48 -11.21 -1.15 1.00
C TYR A 48 -9.91 -1.58 0.30
N LYS A 49 -9.11 -0.63 -0.20
CA LYS A 49 -7.83 -0.92 -0.84
C LYS A 49 -6.82 -1.54 0.13
N ILE A 50 -6.75 -1.08 1.37
CA ILE A 50 -5.91 -1.65 2.44
C ILE A 50 -6.26 -3.13 2.67
N GLU A 51 -7.54 -3.46 2.86
CA GLU A 51 -7.98 -4.84 3.09
C GLU A 51 -7.68 -5.75 1.89
N ARG A 52 -7.94 -5.26 0.67
CA ARG A 52 -7.61 -6.00 -0.56
C ARG A 52 -6.11 -6.29 -0.68
N LEU A 53 -5.28 -5.29 -0.40
CA LEU A 53 -3.81 -5.42 -0.47
C LEU A 53 -3.24 -6.36 0.57
N LYS A 54 -3.78 -6.39 1.79
CA LYS A 54 -3.40 -7.39 2.80
C LYS A 54 -3.57 -8.81 2.26
N GLY A 55 -4.73 -9.11 1.66
CA GLY A 55 -4.99 -10.42 1.05
C GLY A 55 -4.04 -10.76 -0.11
N LEU A 56 -3.66 -9.78 -0.93
CA LEU A 56 -2.71 -9.97 -2.03
C LEU A 56 -1.27 -10.17 -1.55
N ALA A 57 -0.82 -9.39 -0.56
CA ALA A 57 0.49 -9.55 0.07
C ALA A 57 0.62 -10.93 0.74
N GLU A 58 -0.44 -11.39 1.42
CA GLU A 58 -0.49 -12.73 2.00
C GLU A 58 -0.40 -13.83 0.94
N ARG A 59 -1.15 -13.72 -0.17
CA ARG A 59 -1.08 -14.69 -1.27
C ARG A 59 0.28 -14.73 -1.95
N LYS A 60 0.91 -13.56 -2.16
CA LYS A 60 2.27 -13.46 -2.71
C LYS A 60 3.30 -14.13 -1.79
N ARG A 61 3.20 -13.88 -0.48
CA ARG A 61 4.06 -14.51 0.54
C ARG A 61 3.82 -16.02 0.67
N LYS A 62 2.58 -16.49 0.50
CA LYS A 62 2.22 -17.93 0.53
C LYS A 62 2.49 -18.66 -0.78
N SER A 63 2.83 -17.95 -1.86
CA SER A 63 3.34 -18.52 -3.10
C SER A 63 4.85 -18.26 -3.22
N PRO A 64 5.71 -18.94 -2.44
CA PRO A 64 7.06 -19.16 -2.93
C PRO A 64 6.92 -20.07 -4.15
N ALA A 65 7.41 -19.60 -5.29
CA ALA A 65 7.70 -20.35 -6.51
C ALA A 65 7.35 -21.85 -6.47
N LYS A 66 6.19 -22.23 -7.01
CA LYS A 66 5.99 -23.57 -7.54
C LYS A 66 5.65 -23.41 -9.02
N GLY A 67 6.63 -23.62 -9.88
CA GLY A 67 6.40 -23.66 -11.33
C GLY A 67 7.53 -23.10 -12.20
N GLY A 68 8.77 -23.52 -11.98
CA GLY A 68 9.75 -23.62 -13.06
C GLY A 68 10.09 -25.09 -13.20
N ALA A 69 9.43 -25.75 -14.15
CA ALA A 69 9.73 -27.12 -14.56
C ALA A 69 11.04 -27.16 -15.37
#